data_AF-A0A529N6J6-F1
#
_entry.id   AF-A0A529N6J6-F1
#
_cell.length_a   1.000
_cell.length_b   1.000
_cell.length_c   1.000
_cell.angle_alpha   90.00
_cell.angle_beta   90.00
_cell.angle_gamma   90.00
#
_symmetry.space_group_name_H-M   'P 1'
#
loop_
_entity.id
_entity.type
_entity.pdbx_description
1 polymer ?
#
loop_
_entity_poly.entity_id
_entity_poly.type
_entity_poly.pdbx_seq_one_letter_code
_entity_poly.pdbx_strand_id
1 'polypeptide(L)' 'ADKPFPVIAIGDSDALEVGDLVLAIGNPFGVGQTTTSGIVSALARSHIGVSDSGYFIQTDAAINPGNSGGALIN' A
#
# COMPACT_ATOMS: atom_id res chain seq x y z
N ALA A 1 12.94 -13.11 -25.96
CA ALA A 1 11.82 -13.10 -25.01
C ALA A 1 11.59 -11.64 -24.69
N ASP A 2 10.85 -10.97 -25.57
CA ASP A 2 10.87 -9.50 -25.71
C ASP A 2 9.48 -8.92 -25.46
N LYS A 3 8.77 -9.50 -24.50
CA LYS A 3 7.45 -9.01 -24.09
C LYS A 3 7.66 -8.01 -22.96
N PRO A 4 7.09 -6.80 -23.02
CA PRO A 4 7.17 -5.87 -21.91
C PRO A 4 6.54 -6.49 -20.66
N PHE A 5 7.08 -6.16 -19.50
CA PHE A 5 6.46 -6.56 -18.23
C PHE A 5 5.08 -5.91 -18.09
N PRO A 6 4.11 -6.59 -17.46
CA PRO A 6 2.86 -5.95 -17.09
C PRO A 6 3.14 -4.79 -16.14
N VAL A 7 2.47 -3.67 -16.36
CA VAL A 7 2.56 -2.47 -15.52
C VAL A 7 1.18 -2.16 -14.95
N ILE A 8 1.15 -1.55 -13.78
CA ILE A 8 -0.08 -1.07 -13.15
C ILE A 8 -0.22 0.43 -13.38
N ALA A 9 -1.46 0.89 -13.59
CA ALA A 9 -1.74 2.32 -13.61
C ALA A 9 -1.56 2.90 -12.20
N ILE A 10 -0.95 4.09 -12.11
CA ILE A 10 -0.78 4.79 -10.84
C ILE A 10 -2.00 5.67 -10.60
N GLY A 11 -2.65 5.50 -9.45
CA GLY A 11 -3.78 6.31 -9.02
C GLY A 11 -3.35 7.69 -8.50
N ASP A 12 -4.31 8.61 -8.45
CA ASP A 12 -4.13 9.92 -7.80
C ASP A 12 -4.41 9.78 -6.29
N SER A 13 -3.36 9.90 -5.48
CA SER A 13 -3.47 9.79 -4.02
C SER A 13 -4.15 11.00 -3.36
N ASP A 14 -4.23 12.15 -4.04
CA ASP A 14 -4.87 13.35 -3.51
C ASP A 14 -6.42 13.24 -3.55
N ALA A 15 -6.93 12.29 -4.33
CA ALA A 15 -8.36 11.98 -4.44
C ALA A 15 -8.86 10.92 -3.45
N LEU A 16 -7.98 10.34 -2.61
CA LEU A 16 -8.37 9.34 -1.62
C LEU A 16 -9.18 9.94 -0.48
N GLU A 17 -10.18 9.19 -0.02
CA GLU A 17 -10.99 9.53 1.15
C GLU A 17 -10.84 8.48 2.26
N VAL A 18 -10.97 8.92 3.51
CA VAL A 18 -11.03 7.98 4.65
C VAL A 18 -12.31 7.14 4.52
N GLY A 19 -12.15 5.82 4.55
CA GLY A 19 -13.22 4.85 4.29
C GLY A 19 -13.13 4.17 2.92
N ASP A 20 -12.31 4.66 2.00
CA ASP A 20 -12.08 4.01 0.70
C ASP A 20 -11.53 2.59 0.90
N LEU A 21 -12.10 1.62 0.17
CA LEU A 21 -11.62 0.25 0.17
C LEU A 21 -10.23 0.20 -0.47
N VAL A 22 -9.34 -0.57 0.15
CA VAL A 22 -7.99 -0.80 -0.36
C VAL A 22 -7.57 -2.26 -0.22
N LEU A 23 -6.69 -2.69 -1.13
CA LEU A 23 -6.00 -3.97 -1.08
C LEU A 23 -4.50 -3.73 -0.92
N ALA A 24 -3.86 -4.49 -0.05
CA ALA A 24 -2.41 -4.55 0.06
C ALA A 24 -1.89 -5.86 -0.53
N ILE A 25 -0.88 -5.77 -1.39
CA ILE A 25 -0.25 -6.90 -2.07
C ILE A 25 1.23 -6.95 -1.71
N GLY A 26 1.68 -8.09 -1.20
CA GLY A 26 3.07 -8.28 -0.80
C GLY A 26 3.45 -9.75 -0.60
N ASN A 27 4.60 -10.00 0.03
CA ASN A 27 5.06 -11.34 0.38
C ASN A 27 5.33 -11.43 1.89
N PRO A 28 4.28 -11.43 2.73
CA PRO A 28 4.42 -11.39 4.17
C PRO A 28 5.16 -12.63 4.67
N PHE A 29 6.24 -12.42 5.43
CA PHE A 29 7.11 -13.48 5.97
C PHE A 29 7.69 -14.46 4.93
N GLY A 30 7.65 -14.13 3.63
CA GLY A 30 8.18 -14.99 2.57
C GLY A 30 7.29 -16.19 2.20
N VAL A 31 6.02 -16.24 2.64
CA VAL A 31 5.12 -17.39 2.38
C VAL A 31 4.57 -17.44 0.96
N GLY A 32 4.76 -16.37 0.18
CA GLY A 32 4.23 -16.21 -1.17
C GLY A 32 3.44 -14.91 -1.32
N GLN A 33 3.10 -14.60 -2.57
CA GLN A 33 2.28 -13.42 -2.88
C GLN A 33 0.93 -13.54 -2.16
N THR A 34 0.64 -12.55 -1.33
CA THR A 34 -0.56 -12.49 -0.49
C THR A 34 -1.28 -11.17 -0.73
N THR A 35 -2.60 -11.20 -0.64
CA THR A 35 -3.47 -10.03 -0.71
C THR A 35 -4.28 -9.92 0.57
N THR A 36 -4.28 -8.73 1.17
CA THR A 36 -5.11 -8.38 2.33
C THR A 36 -5.98 -7.18 1.98
N SER A 37 -7.15 -7.05 2.61
CA SER A 37 -8.11 -5.97 2.35
C SER A 37 -8.31 -5.15 3.60
N GLY A 38 -8.60 -3.87 3.42
CA GLY A 38 -8.98 -2.94 4.47
C GLY A 38 -9.59 -1.67 3.88
N ILE A 39 -9.56 -0.60 4.66
CA ILE A 39 -9.92 0.75 4.25
C ILE A 39 -8.77 1.72 4.44
N VAL A 40 -8.84 2.89 3.80
CA VAL A 40 -8.08 4.07 4.23
C VAL A 40 -8.59 4.49 5.61
N SER A 41 -7.76 4.33 6.63
CA SER A 41 -8.08 4.69 8.02
C SER A 41 -7.70 6.13 8.35
N ALA A 42 -6.66 6.68 7.69
CA ALA A 42 -6.23 8.07 7.82
C ALA A 42 -5.33 8.49 6.66
N LEU A 43 -5.25 9.79 6.41
CA LEU A 43 -4.41 10.39 5.37
C LEU A 43 -3.39 11.36 5.99
N ALA A 44 -2.38 11.74 5.20
CA ALA A 44 -1.41 12.80 5.51
C ALA A 44 -0.70 12.65 6.87
N ARG A 45 -0.45 11.42 7.31
CA ARG A 45 0.33 11.14 8.52
C ARG A 45 1.78 11.60 8.27
N SER A 46 2.25 12.60 9.01
CA SER A 46 3.58 13.22 8.80
C SER A 46 4.58 13.04 9.94
N HIS A 47 4.13 12.55 11.09
CA HIS A 47 5.00 12.22 12.24
C HIS A 47 5.01 10.70 12.46
N ILE A 48 5.75 9.99 11.61
CA ILE A 48 6.06 8.57 11.82
C ILE A 48 7.58 8.50 11.94
N GLY A 49 8.10 8.06 13.10
CA GLY A 49 9.51 8.13 13.50
C GLY A 49 10.49 7.27 12.67
N VAL A 50 10.16 6.99 11.42
CA VAL A 50 10.97 6.27 10.42
C VAL A 50 11.57 7.24 9.39
N SER A 51 10.98 8.42 9.18
CA SER A 51 11.60 9.55 8.45
C SER A 51 10.97 10.89 8.85
N ASP A 52 11.78 11.95 8.90
CA ASP A 52 11.32 13.34 9.14
C ASP A 52 10.62 13.96 7.91
N SER A 53 10.33 13.16 6.89
CA SER A 53 9.71 13.60 5.64
C SER A 53 8.92 12.44 5.02
N GLY A 54 7.61 12.66 4.87
CA GLY A 54 6.69 11.71 4.24
C GLY A 54 5.25 12.01 4.64
N TYR A 55 4.33 11.93 3.68
CA TYR A 55 2.89 11.85 3.93
C TYR A 55 2.48 10.39 3.77
N PHE A 56 2.03 9.76 4.84
CA PHE A 56 1.63 8.36 4.81
C PHE A 56 0.11 8.21 4.79
N ILE A 57 -0.35 7.23 4.00
CA ILE A 57 -1.71 6.69 4.06
C ILE A 57 -1.70 5.59 5.12
N GLN A 58 -2.68 5.61 6.02
CA GLN A 58 -2.88 4.58 7.03
C GLN A 58 -4.03 3.67 6.57
N THR A 59 -3.87 2.36 6.76
CA THR A 59 -4.90 1.36 6.47
C THR A 59 -4.96 0.34 7.60
N ASP A 60 -6.12 -0.30 7.75
CA ASP A 60 -6.33 -1.47 8.62
C ASP A 60 -6.13 -2.80 7.86
N ALA A 61 -5.84 -2.76 6.56
CA ALA A 61 -5.40 -3.94 5.82
C ALA A 61 -4.17 -4.56 6.51
N ALA A 62 -4.17 -5.87 6.69
CA ALA A 62 -3.09 -6.53 7.42
C ALA A 62 -1.75 -6.37 6.68
N ILE A 63 -0.81 -5.67 7.31
CA ILE A 63 0.56 -5.46 6.83
C ILE A 63 1.56 -6.10 7.80
N ASN A 64 2.46 -6.93 7.26
CA ASN A 64 3.48 -7.64 8.02
C ASN A 64 4.87 -7.49 7.35
N PRO A 65 5.97 -7.71 8.08
CA PRO A 65 7.30 -7.79 7.49
C PRO A 65 7.32 -8.67 6.24
N GLY A 66 7.90 -8.17 5.15
CA GLY A 66 7.85 -8.81 3.82
C GLY A 66 6.83 -8.17 2.85
N ASN A 67 5.92 -7.33 3.34
CA ASN A 67 5.11 -6.45 2.48
C ASN A 67 5.85 -5.19 2.03
N SER A 68 7.01 -4.87 2.63
CA SER A 68 7.77 -3.64 2.35
C SER A 68 8.08 -3.49 0.85
N GLY A 69 7.67 -2.36 0.26
CA GLY A 69 7.80 -2.09 -1.18
C GLY A 69 6.69 -2.70 -2.05
N GLY A 70 5.74 -3.42 -1.44
CA GLY A 70 4.53 -3.93 -2.09
C GLY A 70 3.50 -2.83 -2.35
N ALA A 71 2.45 -3.19 -3.09
CA ALA A 71 1.43 -2.23 -3.54
C ALA A 71 0.30 -2.06 -2.51
N LEU A 72 -0.22 -0.84 -2.43
CA LEU A 72 -1.53 -0.52 -1.86
C LEU A 72 -2.38 0.04 -3.00
N ILE A 73 -3.55 -0.56 -3.27
CA ILE A 73 -4.39 -0.25 -4.43
C ILE A 73 -5.84 -0.04 -4.00
N ASN A 74 -6.57 0.85 -4.68
CA ASN A 74 -8.02 1.07 -4.55
C ASN A 74 -8.78 0.65 -5.81
#